data_AF-A0A1I8CLR9-F1
#
_entry.id   AF-A0A1I8CLR9-F1
#
_cell.length_a   1.000
_cell.length_b   1.000
_cell.length_c   1.000
_cell.angle_alpha   90.00
_cell.angle_beta   90.00
_cell.angle_gamma   90.00
#
_symmetry.space_group_name_H-M   'P 1'
#
loop_
_entity.id
_entity.type
_entity.pdbx_description
1 polymer ?
#
loop_
_entity_poly.entity_id
_entity_poly.type
_entity_poly.pdbx_seq_one_letter_code
_entity_poly.pdbx_strand_id
1 'polypeptide(L)'
;MIKRELELAKTSSNLSASYTKKPCTVDDHQAKTIKVFAAGEYFLPPIRVNVCSKRYRSIDALFDEITARIPTLNYGARKLVSAEDKTLITDIEQLQNNGRYLCSDKADVNKIPSFDWDLYEKRIKHQQNFKTHFPPISSFDQFNKKHPTPKSCYT
;
A
#
# COMPACT_ATOMS: atom_id res chain seq x y z
N MET A 1 -15.35 -76.93 26.70
CA MET A 1 -15.80 -75.61 27.20
C MET A 1 -15.31 -74.55 26.21
N ILE A 2 -16.13 -74.23 25.21
CA ILE A 2 -16.94 -73.00 25.08
C ILE A 2 -16.12 -71.82 24.50
N LYS A 3 -16.57 -71.41 23.31
CA LYS A 3 -16.18 -70.30 22.44
C LYS A 3 -16.14 -68.93 23.14
N ARG A 4 -15.40 -67.97 22.56
CA ARG A 4 -15.83 -66.56 22.43
C ARG A 4 -14.99 -65.79 21.40
N GLU A 5 -15.65 -65.46 20.29
CA GLU A 5 -15.39 -64.29 19.44
C GLU A 5 -15.45 -63.00 20.27
N LEU A 6 -14.68 -61.98 19.85
CA LEU A 6 -15.13 -60.60 19.89
C LEU A 6 -14.43 -59.78 18.77
N GLU A 7 -15.32 -59.17 18.00
CA GLU A 7 -15.17 -58.30 16.83
C GLU A 7 -14.60 -56.89 17.14
N LEU A 8 -14.45 -56.10 16.06
CA LEU A 8 -14.36 -54.63 15.96
C LEU A 8 -12.92 -54.06 15.98
N ALA A 9 -12.49 -53.13 15.12
CA ALA A 9 -13.16 -52.34 14.08
C ALA A 9 -12.13 -51.83 13.06
N LYS A 10 -12.59 -51.70 11.82
CA LYS A 10 -12.00 -50.88 10.75
C LYS A 10 -11.74 -49.46 11.26
N THR A 11 -10.49 -49.04 11.37
CA THR A 11 -10.17 -47.61 11.49
C THR A 11 -10.01 -47.02 10.10
N SER A 12 -11.17 -46.71 9.50
CA SER A 12 -11.28 -45.69 8.47
C SER A 12 -11.11 -44.32 9.15
N SER A 13 -9.90 -43.78 9.22
CA SER A 13 -9.68 -42.37 9.54
C SER A 13 -9.40 -41.58 8.27
N ASN A 14 -10.52 -41.22 7.65
CA ASN A 14 -10.74 -40.06 6.80
C ASN A 14 -9.59 -39.03 6.81
N LEU A 15 -8.80 -38.99 5.73
CA LEU A 15 -8.11 -37.78 5.29
C LEU A 15 -9.16 -36.80 4.75
N SER A 16 -9.97 -36.24 5.64
CA SER A 16 -10.66 -34.99 5.37
C SER A 16 -9.64 -33.88 5.55
N ALA A 17 -8.75 -33.71 4.57
CA ALA A 17 -8.16 -32.40 4.33
C ALA A 17 -9.35 -31.48 4.04
N SER A 18 -9.84 -30.80 5.07
CA SER A 18 -10.77 -29.70 4.92
C SER A 18 -9.98 -28.58 4.25
N TYR A 19 -9.86 -28.67 2.93
CA TYR A 19 -9.75 -27.50 2.08
C TYR A 19 -10.98 -26.65 2.44
N THR A 20 -10.82 -25.75 3.40
CA THR A 20 -11.68 -24.59 3.50
C THR A 20 -11.53 -23.92 2.14
N LYS A 21 -12.47 -24.21 1.25
CA LYS A 21 -12.57 -23.55 -0.04
C LYS A 21 -12.67 -22.07 0.32
N LYS A 22 -11.56 -21.34 0.20
CA LYS A 22 -11.59 -19.89 0.14
C LYS A 22 -12.64 -19.59 -0.94
N PRO A 23 -13.69 -18.80 -0.65
CA PRO A 23 -14.66 -18.47 -1.68
C PRO A 23 -13.89 -17.80 -2.82
N CYS A 24 -13.78 -18.50 -3.95
CA CYS A 24 -13.13 -18.00 -5.15
C CYS A 24 -14.07 -16.94 -5.75
N THR A 25 -14.01 -15.72 -5.22
CA THR A 25 -14.68 -14.56 -5.80
C THR A 25 -13.87 -14.11 -7.01
N VAL A 26 -14.56 -13.79 -8.09
CA VAL A 26 -14.09 -13.70 -9.48
C VAL A 26 -13.07 -12.57 -9.76
N ASP A 27 -12.43 -11.99 -8.74
CA ASP A 27 -11.54 -10.81 -8.83
C ASP A 27 -10.12 -11.07 -8.31
N ASP A 28 -9.64 -12.32 -8.29
CA ASP A 28 -8.28 -12.69 -7.81
C ASP A 28 -7.11 -12.06 -8.61
N HIS A 29 -7.42 -11.28 -9.64
CA HIS A 29 -6.45 -10.58 -10.48
C HIS A 29 -6.64 -9.06 -10.53
N GLN A 30 -7.58 -8.50 -9.77
CA GLN A 30 -7.80 -7.06 -9.81
C GLN A 30 -6.59 -6.34 -9.20
N ALA A 31 -6.04 -5.36 -9.93
CA ALA A 31 -4.95 -4.54 -9.44
C ALA A 31 -5.47 -3.60 -8.36
N LYS A 32 -4.87 -3.68 -7.17
CA LYS A 32 -5.17 -2.85 -6.00
C LYS A 32 -4.11 -1.76 -5.90
N THR A 33 -4.51 -0.51 -5.74
CA THR A 33 -3.56 0.59 -5.49
C THR A 33 -3.50 0.86 -4.00
N ILE A 34 -2.36 0.62 -3.35
CA ILE A 34 -2.19 0.88 -1.92
C ILE A 34 -1.36 2.14 -1.67
N LYS A 35 -1.54 2.77 -0.51
CA LYS A 35 -0.72 3.90 -0.03
C LYS A 35 0.14 3.43 1.14
N VAL A 36 1.46 3.45 0.97
CA VAL A 36 2.43 3.01 1.97
C VAL A 36 3.12 4.21 2.59
N PHE A 37 3.16 4.25 3.92
CA PHE A 37 3.76 5.29 4.75
C PHE A 37 4.90 4.70 5.57
N ALA A 38 6.01 5.41 5.70
CA ALA A 38 7.09 5.00 6.60
C ALA A 38 6.73 5.27 8.07
N ALA A 39 6.78 4.24 8.90
CA ALA A 39 6.48 4.36 10.31
C ALA A 39 7.51 5.27 11.02
N GLY A 40 7.02 6.32 11.67
CA GLY A 40 7.85 7.31 12.37
C GLY A 40 8.26 8.51 11.52
N GLU A 41 7.95 8.51 10.22
CA GLU A 41 8.32 9.58 9.28
C GLU A 41 7.08 10.28 8.72
N TYR A 42 6.70 11.41 9.34
CA TYR A 42 5.49 12.17 8.97
C TYR A 42 5.68 13.10 7.76
N PHE A 43 6.93 13.49 7.51
CA PHE A 43 7.28 14.45 6.47
C PHE A 43 7.32 13.83 5.08
N LEU A 44 7.54 12.51 5.01
CA LEU A 44 7.60 11.80 3.74
C LEU A 44 6.21 11.69 3.11
N PRO A 45 6.11 11.87 1.77
CA PRO A 45 4.88 11.55 1.06
C PRO A 45 4.67 10.02 1.01
N PRO A 46 3.41 9.55 1.02
CA PRO A 46 3.14 8.13 0.83
C PRO A 46 3.51 7.67 -0.57
N ILE A 47 3.97 6.44 -0.67
CA ILE A 47 4.20 5.78 -1.95
C ILE A 47 2.94 5.07 -2.37
N ARG A 48 2.58 5.24 -3.64
CA ARG A 48 1.50 4.51 -4.28
C ARG A 48 2.07 3.26 -4.94
N VAL A 49 1.59 2.10 -4.53
CA VAL A 49 2.02 0.82 -5.10
C VAL A 49 0.84 0.11 -5.71
N ASN A 50 0.99 -0.31 -6.97
CA ASN A 50 0.01 -1.14 -7.65
C ASN A 50 0.34 -2.59 -7.37
N VAL A 51 -0.58 -3.27 -6.70
CA VAL A 51 -0.46 -4.63 -6.19
C VAL A 51 -1.44 -5.53 -6.91
N CYS A 52 -0.92 -6.60 -7.51
CA CYS A 52 -1.72 -7.62 -8.20
C CYS A 52 -1.03 -8.97 -7.96
N SER A 53 -1.81 -10.04 -7.81
CA SER A 53 -1.31 -11.40 -7.61
C SER A 53 -0.41 -11.90 -8.74
N LYS A 54 -0.52 -11.30 -9.95
CA LYS A 54 0.37 -11.58 -11.09
C LYS A 54 1.75 -10.96 -10.94
N ARG A 55 1.83 -9.80 -10.28
CA ARG A 55 3.07 -9.01 -10.13
C ARG A 55 3.86 -9.44 -8.90
N TYR A 56 3.17 -9.69 -7.80
CA TYR A 56 3.76 -10.12 -6.54
C TYR A 56 3.24 -11.49 -6.19
N ARG A 57 4.16 -12.45 -6.02
CA ARG A 57 3.83 -13.81 -5.59
C ARG A 57 3.75 -13.94 -4.07
N SER A 58 4.54 -13.14 -3.35
CA SER A 58 4.60 -13.09 -1.89
C SER A 58 4.66 -11.64 -1.41
N ILE A 59 4.33 -11.43 -0.13
CA ILE A 59 4.46 -10.11 0.51
C ILE A 59 5.93 -9.62 0.53
N ASP A 60 6.90 -10.54 0.54
CA ASP A 60 8.33 -10.19 0.57
C ASP A 60 8.76 -9.45 -0.70
N ALA A 61 8.26 -9.86 -1.87
CA ALA A 61 8.52 -9.15 -3.13
C ALA A 61 7.93 -7.73 -3.11
N LEU A 62 6.84 -7.51 -2.39
CA LEU A 62 6.29 -6.17 -2.16
C LEU A 62 7.20 -5.36 -1.21
N PHE A 63 7.76 -5.99 -0.18
CA PHE A 63 8.73 -5.36 0.72
C PHE A 63 9.99 -4.89 0.01
N ASP A 64 10.50 -5.65 -0.95
CA ASP A 64 11.67 -5.26 -1.75
C ASP A 64 11.38 -3.98 -2.56
N GLU A 65 10.22 -3.89 -3.21
CA GLU A 65 9.82 -2.69 -3.95
C GLU A 65 9.62 -1.47 -3.04
N ILE A 66 9.03 -1.68 -1.85
CA ILE A 66 8.85 -0.61 -0.87
C ILE A 66 10.22 -0.12 -0.39
N THR A 67 11.15 -1.04 -0.10
CA THR A 67 12.51 -0.72 0.35
C THR A 67 13.26 0.10 -0.70
N ALA A 68 13.14 -0.27 -1.98
CA ALA A 68 13.76 0.48 -3.08
C ALA A 68 13.21 1.92 -3.22
N ARG A 69 11.96 2.16 -2.79
CA ARG A 69 11.31 3.48 -2.90
C ARG A 69 11.40 4.32 -1.61
N ILE A 70 11.62 3.69 -0.46
CA ILE A 70 11.75 4.34 0.85
C ILE A 70 13.18 4.18 1.36
N PRO A 71 14.09 5.10 1.01
CA PRO A 71 15.47 5.03 1.48
C PRO A 71 15.63 5.36 2.97
N THR A 72 14.58 5.86 3.64
CA THR A 72 14.65 6.25 5.06
C THR A 72 14.54 5.07 6.03
N LEU A 73 14.23 3.87 5.55
CA LEU A 73 14.21 2.66 6.36
C LEU A 73 15.62 2.06 6.38
N ASN A 74 16.27 2.04 7.55
CA ASN A 74 17.66 1.61 7.68
C ASN A 74 17.89 0.14 7.30
N TYR A 75 16.99 -0.78 7.70
CA TYR A 75 17.06 -2.20 7.31
C TYR A 75 15.94 -2.62 6.34
N GLY A 76 15.30 -1.63 5.70
CA GLY A 76 14.23 -1.81 4.72
C GLY A 76 12.85 -2.08 5.30
N ALA A 77 11.88 -2.40 4.44
CA ALA A 77 10.54 -2.77 4.87
C ALA A 77 10.54 -4.21 5.42
N ARG A 78 10.28 -4.38 6.72
CA ARG A 78 10.24 -5.69 7.38
C ARG A 78 8.84 -6.12 7.80
N LYS A 79 7.96 -5.13 8.06
CA LYS A 79 6.57 -5.35 8.43
C LYS A 79 5.67 -4.36 7.71
N LEU A 80 4.53 -4.86 7.25
CA LEU A 80 3.43 -4.03 6.78
C LEU A 80 2.29 -4.14 7.78
N VAL A 81 1.76 -3.01 8.19
CA VAL A 81 0.70 -2.92 9.18
C VAL A 81 -0.40 -2.01 8.65
N SER A 82 -1.66 -2.41 8.87
CA SER A 82 -2.79 -1.55 8.53
C SER A 82 -2.76 -0.25 9.36
N ALA A 83 -3.00 0.87 8.69
CA ALA A 83 -3.05 2.19 9.31
C ALA A 83 -4.14 2.34 10.39
N GLU A 84 -5.24 1.60 10.23
CA GLU A 84 -6.46 1.75 11.03
C GLU A 84 -6.39 0.86 12.27
N ASP A 85 -6.20 -0.44 12.08
CA ASP A 85 -6.31 -1.43 13.17
C ASP A 85 -4.96 -1.93 13.70
N LYS A 86 -3.84 -1.41 13.20
CA LYS A 86 -2.49 -1.95 13.43
C LYS A 86 -2.37 -3.47 13.20
N THR A 87 -3.20 -4.00 12.31
CA THR A 87 -3.18 -5.41 11.92
C THR A 87 -1.98 -5.70 11.05
N LEU A 88 -1.23 -6.75 11.38
CA LEU A 88 -0.09 -7.20 10.58
C LEU A 88 -0.61 -7.85 9.29
N ILE A 89 -0.06 -7.42 8.16
CA ILE A 89 -0.38 -7.98 6.86
C ILE A 89 0.66 -9.02 6.49
N THR A 90 0.23 -10.28 6.33
CA THR A 90 1.08 -11.39 5.88
C THR A 90 0.94 -11.66 4.40
N ASP A 91 -0.24 -11.41 3.84
CA ASP A 91 -0.59 -11.82 2.48
C ASP A 91 -1.07 -10.66 1.64
N ILE A 92 -0.81 -10.76 0.33
CA ILE A 92 -1.25 -9.78 -0.67
C ILE A 92 -2.77 -9.71 -0.77
N GLU A 93 -3.46 -10.83 -0.52
CA GLU A 93 -4.92 -10.92 -0.57
C GLU A 93 -5.58 -10.00 0.48
N GLN A 94 -4.97 -9.84 1.65
CA GLN A 94 -5.45 -9.00 2.76
C GLN A 94 -5.40 -7.50 2.44
N LEU A 95 -4.64 -7.11 1.41
CA LEU A 95 -4.57 -5.72 0.97
C LEU A 95 -5.88 -5.30 0.31
N GLN A 96 -6.29 -4.07 0.56
CA GLN A 96 -7.50 -3.46 0.03
C GLN A 96 -7.13 -2.34 -0.95
N ASN A 97 -7.99 -2.13 -1.94
CA ASN A 97 -7.80 -1.05 -2.90
C ASN A 97 -7.95 0.32 -2.20
N ASN A 98 -7.03 1.22 -2.46
CA ASN A 98 -6.86 2.52 -1.79
C ASN A 98 -6.61 2.45 -0.28
N GLY A 99 -6.28 1.27 0.26
CA GLY A 99 -5.92 1.09 1.66
C GLY A 99 -4.66 1.86 2.06
N ARG A 100 -4.60 2.24 3.33
CA ARG A 100 -3.46 2.93 3.96
C ARG A 100 -2.68 1.94 4.81
N TYR A 101 -1.38 1.86 4.58
CA TYR A 101 -0.51 0.91 5.25
C TYR A 101 0.75 1.58 5.75
N LEU A 102 1.23 1.14 6.91
CA LEU A 102 2.48 1.56 7.51
C LEU A 102 3.52 0.49 7.29
N CYS A 103 4.66 0.87 6.71
CA CYS A 103 5.83 0.01 6.65
C CYS A 103 6.78 0.36 7.81
N SER A 104 7.30 -0.67 8.47
CA SER A 104 8.30 -0.50 9.51
C SER A 104 9.52 -1.36 9.25
N ASP A 105 10.63 -0.85 9.73
CA ASP A 105 11.92 -1.50 9.79
C ASP A 105 12.04 -2.43 11.02
N LYS A 106 11.13 -2.30 11.99
CA LYS A 106 11.15 -3.10 13.21
C LYS A 106 10.58 -4.49 12.97
N ALA A 107 11.20 -5.49 13.60
CA ALA A 107 10.69 -6.87 13.59
C ALA A 107 9.38 -7.02 14.39
N ASP A 108 9.24 -6.27 15.48
CA ASP A 108 8.10 -6.36 16.39
C ASP A 108 7.03 -5.32 16.06
N VAL A 109 5.77 -5.77 15.97
CA VAL A 109 4.62 -4.89 15.68
C VAL A 109 4.41 -3.85 16.78
N ASN A 110 4.63 -4.21 18.04
CA ASN A 110 4.44 -3.32 19.19
C ASN A 110 5.43 -2.15 19.23
N LYS A 111 6.58 -2.29 18.55
CA LYS A 111 7.61 -1.24 18.47
C LYS A 111 7.38 -0.27 17.31
N ILE A 112 6.34 -0.49 16.51
CA ILE A 112 6.02 0.38 15.38
C ILE A 112 5.40 1.67 15.93
N PRO A 113 6.02 2.84 15.69
CA PRO A 113 5.48 4.11 16.16
C PRO A 113 4.11 4.37 15.54
N SER A 114 3.24 5.01 16.31
CA SER A 114 1.91 5.41 15.81
C SER A 114 2.04 6.52 14.78
N PHE A 115 1.16 6.49 13.77
CA PHE A 115 1.10 7.53 12.76
C PHE A 115 -0.01 8.53 13.11
N ASP A 116 0.34 9.81 13.26
CA ASP A 116 -0.61 10.89 13.48
C ASP A 116 -1.19 11.33 12.13
N TRP A 117 -2.39 10.85 11.83
CA TRP A 117 -3.11 11.16 10.58
C TRP A 117 -3.50 12.63 10.49
N ASP A 118 -3.84 13.27 11.62
CA ASP A 118 -4.26 14.67 11.64
C ASP A 118 -3.10 15.59 11.27
N LEU A 119 -1.90 15.30 11.80
CA LEU A 119 -0.68 16.04 11.45
C LEU A 119 -0.37 15.90 9.95
N TYR A 120 -0.49 14.69 9.40
CA TYR A 120 -0.28 14.43 7.99
C TYR A 120 -1.28 15.21 7.12
N GLU A 121 -2.58 15.18 7.45
CA GLU A 121 -3.61 15.90 6.68
C GLU A 121 -3.44 17.41 6.72
N LYS A 122 -3.11 17.97 7.90
CA LYS A 122 -2.76 19.41 8.03
C LYS A 122 -1.62 19.78 7.11
N ARG A 123 -0.55 18.97 7.07
CA ARG A 123 0.59 19.19 6.17
C ARG A 123 0.17 19.21 4.70
N ILE A 124 -0.63 18.24 4.26
CA ILE A 124 -1.08 18.16 2.86
C ILE A 124 -1.94 19.38 2.48
N LYS A 125 -2.84 19.83 3.36
CA LYS A 125 -3.63 21.05 3.15
C LYS A 125 -2.74 22.29 3.00
N HIS A 126 -1.76 22.46 3.89
CA HIS A 126 -0.80 23.57 3.80
C HIS A 126 0.01 23.55 2.48
N GLN A 127 0.44 22.37 2.02
CA GLN A 127 1.17 22.25 0.75
C GLN A 127 0.29 22.55 -0.48
N GLN A 128 -0.98 22.16 -0.46
CA GLN A 128 -1.93 22.47 -1.54
C GLN A 128 -2.17 23.97 -1.65
N ASN A 129 -2.34 24.65 -0.51
CA ASN A 129 -2.51 26.10 -0.46
C ASN A 129 -1.28 26.87 -0.99
N PHE A 130 -0.06 26.31 -0.86
CA PHE A 130 1.15 26.92 -1.40
C PHE A 130 1.26 26.79 -2.93
N LYS A 131 0.79 25.67 -3.49
CA LYS A 131 0.79 25.45 -4.95
C LYS A 131 -0.23 26.34 -5.68
N THR A 132 -1.34 26.70 -5.04
CA THR A 132 -2.36 27.59 -5.63
C THR A 132 -1.97 29.07 -5.58
N HIS A 133 -0.90 29.43 -4.87
CA HIS A 133 -0.42 30.80 -4.76
C HIS A 133 0.75 31.13 -5.71
N PHE A 134 1.10 30.22 -6.63
CA PHE A 134 1.82 30.65 -7.82
C PHE A 134 0.82 31.45 -8.67
N PRO A 135 0.98 32.78 -8.81
CA PRO A 135 0.15 33.51 -9.75
C PRO A 135 0.29 32.80 -11.11
N PRO A 136 -0.81 32.57 -11.85
CA PRO A 136 -0.68 32.14 -13.23
C PRO A 136 0.31 33.10 -13.89
N ILE A 137 1.32 32.56 -14.55
CA ILE A 137 2.44 33.30 -15.13
C ILE A 137 1.87 34.33 -16.12
N SER A 138 1.47 35.50 -15.63
CA SER A 138 0.85 36.56 -16.43
C SER A 138 1.83 37.68 -16.71
N SER A 139 3.04 37.63 -16.17
CA SER A 139 4.06 38.65 -16.44
C SER A 139 4.53 38.65 -17.89
N PHE A 140 4.55 37.48 -18.56
CA PHE A 140 4.91 37.41 -19.99
C PHE A 140 3.76 37.87 -20.91
N ASP A 141 2.52 37.48 -20.61
CA ASP A 141 1.33 37.96 -21.33
C ASP A 141 1.09 39.47 -21.16
N GLN A 142 1.42 40.01 -19.98
CA GLN A 142 1.30 41.44 -19.72
C GLN A 142 2.39 42.26 -20.44
N PHE A 143 3.57 41.69 -20.69
CA PHE A 143 4.62 42.32 -21.48
C PHE A 143 4.25 42.39 -22.98
N ASN A 144 3.73 41.29 -23.55
CA ASN A 144 3.29 41.26 -24.95
C ASN A 144 2.09 42.16 -25.23
N LYS A 145 1.23 42.41 -24.23
CA LYS A 145 0.15 43.41 -24.33
C LYS A 145 0.66 44.86 -24.35
N LYS A 146 1.77 45.16 -23.67
CA LYS A 146 2.36 46.50 -23.62
C LYS A 146 3.22 46.83 -24.84
N HIS A 147 3.78 45.81 -25.50
CA HIS A 147 4.57 45.96 -26.71
C HIS A 147 4.07 45.01 -27.81
N PRO A 148 2.97 45.36 -28.51
CA PRO A 148 2.55 44.60 -29.68
C PRO A 148 3.66 44.67 -30.73
N THR A 149 4.10 43.50 -31.23
CA THR A 149 5.08 43.42 -32.31
C THR A 149 4.54 44.16 -33.55
N PRO A 150 5.36 44.97 -34.23
CA PRO A 150 4.92 45.65 -35.44
C PRO A 150 4.50 44.63 -36.50
N LYS A 151 3.33 44.84 -37.11
CA LYS A 151 2.83 43.99 -38.20
C LYS A 151 3.84 44.05 -39.34
N SER A 152 4.44 42.91 -39.67
CA SER A 152 5.26 42.77 -40.87
C SER A 152 4.37 42.94 -42.10
N CYS A 153 4.51 44.05 -42.80
CA CYS A 153 3.93 44.25 -44.11
C CYS A 153 4.75 43.43 -45.11
N TYR A 154 4.22 42.30 -45.56
CA TYR A 154 4.73 41.62 -46.74
C TYR A 154 3.89 42.06 -47.94
N THR A 155 4.51 42.81 -48.84
CA THR A 155 4.08 43.03 -50.23
C THR A 155 4.71 41.99 -51.12
#